data_AF-A0A7X7ZAY4-F1
#
_entry.id   AF-A0A7X7ZAY4-F1
#
_cell.length_a   1.000
_cell.length_b   1.000
_cell.length_c   1.000
_cell.angle_alpha   90.00
_cell.angle_beta   90.00
_cell.angle_gamma   90.00
#
_symmetry.space_group_name_H-M   'P 1'
#
loop_
_entity.id
_entity.type
_entity.pdbx_description
1 polymer ?
#
loop_
_entity_poly.entity_id
_entity_poly.type
_entity_poly.pdbx_seq_one_letter_code
_entity_poly.pdbx_strand_id
1 'polypeptide(L)' 'ISKDYFGKLYRKDKYYTYMANGITFRAIIFGVRDSGELLLKTESGDIKSFFFKEISFVHNGH' A
#
# COMPACT_ATOMS: atom_id res chain seq x y z
N ILE A 1 -16.42 -9.41 9.02
CA ILE A 1 -15.51 -8.82 8.00
C ILE A 1 -14.46 -8.02 8.77
N SER A 2 -13.20 -8.40 8.61
CA SER A 2 -12.14 -8.30 9.61
C SER A 2 -11.60 -6.89 9.87
N LYS A 3 -11.90 -6.36 11.05
CA LYS A 3 -11.35 -5.11 11.63
C LYS A 3 -9.82 -5.16 11.84
N ASP A 4 -9.20 -6.34 11.68
CA ASP A 4 -7.77 -6.61 11.86
C ASP A 4 -6.90 -6.30 10.61
N TYR A 5 -7.51 -6.17 9.43
CA TYR A 5 -6.75 -5.89 8.19
C TYR A 5 -6.00 -4.56 8.26
N PHE A 6 -6.63 -3.53 8.83
CA PHE A 6 -6.02 -2.22 8.97
C PHE A 6 -4.90 -2.20 10.01
N GLY A 7 -5.04 -2.94 11.13
CA GLY A 7 -4.04 -2.98 12.20
C GLY A 7 -2.68 -3.53 11.75
N LYS A 8 -2.68 -4.50 10.81
CA LYS A 8 -1.45 -5.06 10.25
C LYS A 8 -0.84 -4.21 9.13
N LEU A 9 -1.66 -3.53 8.34
CA LEU A 9 -1.21 -2.58 7.30
C LEU A 9 -0.63 -1.28 7.89
N TYR A 10 -1.07 -0.88 9.07
CA TYR A 10 -0.59 0.33 9.76
C TYR A 10 0.72 0.15 10.55
N ARG A 11 1.43 -0.97 10.43
CA ARG A 11 2.84 -1.05 10.85
C ARG A 11 3.67 -0.17 9.90
N LYS A 12 3.68 1.14 10.19
CA LYS A 12 4.34 2.25 9.47
C LYS A 12 5.86 2.09 9.27
N ASP A 13 6.46 0.99 9.73
CA ASP A 13 7.90 0.74 9.71
C ASP A 13 8.35 -0.29 8.67
N LYS A 14 7.45 -0.90 7.89
CA LYS A 14 7.85 -1.88 6.88
C LYS A 14 7.32 -1.55 5.49
N TYR A 15 8.24 -1.52 4.53
CA TYR A 15 7.93 -1.54 3.12
C TYR A 15 7.21 -2.84 2.77
N TYR A 16 6.06 -2.71 2.14
CA TYR A 16 5.31 -3.82 1.59
C TYR A 16 5.37 -3.82 0.07
N THR A 17 5.24 -5.00 -0.52
CA THR A 17 5.18 -5.15 -1.98
C THR A 17 3.74 -4.91 -2.44
N TYR A 18 3.58 -3.91 -3.29
CA TYR A 18 2.34 -3.60 -3.98
C TYR A 18 2.48 -3.90 -5.46
N MET A 19 1.37 -4.22 -6.11
CA MET A 19 1.27 -4.38 -7.55
C MET A 19 0.25 -3.38 -8.08
N ALA A 20 0.68 -2.50 -8.99
CA ALA A 20 -0.21 -1.61 -9.73
C ALA A 20 0.15 -1.64 -11.21
N ASN A 21 -0.85 -1.67 -12.10
CA ASN A 21 -0.64 -1.70 -13.55
C ASN A 21 0.33 -2.82 -14.02
N GLY A 22 0.32 -3.98 -13.36
CA GLY A 22 1.21 -5.11 -13.68
C GLY A 22 2.66 -4.93 -13.21
N ILE A 23 3.00 -3.81 -12.57
CA ILE A 23 4.33 -3.55 -12.01
C ILE A 23 4.28 -3.75 -10.50
N THR A 24 5.22 -4.53 -9.98
CA THR A 24 5.41 -4.69 -8.54
C THR A 24 6.44 -3.69 -8.02
N PHE A 25 6.16 -3.07 -6.88
CA PHE A 25 7.05 -2.10 -6.23
C PHE A 25 6.91 -2.16 -4.72
N ARG A 26 7.97 -1.79 -4.00
CA ARG A 26 7.96 -1.69 -2.54
C ARG A 26 7.65 -0.25 -2.12
N ALA A 27 6.67 -0.11 -1.24
CA ALA A 27 6.28 1.18 -0.70
C ALA A 27 5.72 1.05 0.73
N ILE A 28 5.60 2.17 1.42
CA ILE A 28 4.88 2.30 2.70
C ILE A 28 3.64 3.16 2.51
N ILE A 29 2.51 2.72 3.05
CA ILE A 29 1.33 3.59 3.13
C ILE A 29 1.57 4.57 4.25
N PHE A 30 1.65 5.86 3.93
CA PHE A 30 1.78 6.92 4.95
C PHE A 30 0.48 7.70 5.16
N GLY A 31 -0.51 7.54 4.26
CA GLY A 31 -1.81 8.17 4.39
C GLY A 31 -2.81 7.69 3.35
N VAL A 32 -4.04 8.20 3.46
CA VAL A 32 -5.12 7.99 2.50
C VAL A 32 -5.74 9.37 2.23
N ARG A 33 -5.99 9.71 0.96
CA ARG A 33 -6.70 10.94 0.60
C ARG A 33 -8.19 10.79 0.85
N ASP A 34 -8.87 11.92 1.04
CA ASP A 34 -10.34 11.99 1.17
C ASP A 34 -11.06 11.33 -0.03
N SER A 35 -10.48 11.43 -1.23
CA SER A 35 -10.97 10.77 -2.45
C SER A 35 -10.86 9.24 -2.45
N GLY A 36 -10.22 8.62 -1.45
CA GLY A 36 -10.02 7.18 -1.35
C GLY A 36 -8.73 6.65 -1.99
N GLU A 37 -7.80 7.54 -2.36
CA GLU A 37 -6.48 7.15 -2.87
C GLU A 37 -5.51 6.84 -1.73
N LEU A 38 -4.78 5.72 -1.83
CA LEU A 38 -3.70 5.37 -0.92
C LEU A 38 -2.43 6.15 -1.29
N LEU A 39 -1.87 6.86 -0.31
CA LEU A 39 -0.60 7.56 -0.45
C LEU A 39 0.54 6.62 -0.03
N LEU A 40 1.34 6.25 -1.02
CA LEU A 40 2.43 5.30 -0.91
C LEU A 40 3.75 6.01 -1.11
N LYS A 41 4.71 5.79 -0.21
CA LYS A 41 6.08 6.29 -0.35
C LYS A 41 7.01 5.14 -0.70
N THR A 42 7.68 5.21 -1.84
CA THR A 42 8.64 4.19 -2.29
C THR A 42 9.96 4.30 -1.51
N GLU A 43 10.82 3.30 -1.62
CA GLU A 43 12.17 3.33 -1.02
C GLU A 43 13.05 4.45 -1.56
N SER A 44 12.86 4.85 -2.82
CA SER A 44 13.54 6.00 -3.43
C SER A 44 13.09 7.34 -2.84
N GLY A 45 12.00 7.36 -2.08
CA GLY A 45 11.39 8.56 -1.51
C GLY A 45 10.27 9.16 -2.35
N ASP A 46 9.95 8.59 -3.52
CA ASP A 46 8.86 9.04 -4.38
C ASP A 46 7.50 8.77 -3.71
N ILE A 47 6.59 9.74 -3.84
CA ILE A 47 5.21 9.60 -3.40
C ILE A 47 4.36 9.23 -4.60
N LYS A 48 3.63 8.12 -4.48
CA LYS A 48 2.65 7.66 -5.48
C LYS A 48 1.28 7.54 -4.82
N SER A 49 0.25 8.02 -5.50
CA SER A 49 -1.14 7.81 -5.10
C SER A 49 -1.80 6.78 -6.01
N PHE A 50 -2.49 5.81 -5.42
CA PHE A 50 -3.23 4.80 -6.18
C PHE A 50 -4.59 4.55 -5.54
N PHE A 51 -5.63 4.39 -6.35
CA PHE A 51 -6.93 3.95 -5.86
C PHE A 51 -6.86 2.50 -5.42
N PHE A 52 -7.63 2.15 -4.38
CA PHE A 52 -7.72 0.78 -3.88
C PHE A 52 -8.08 -0.24 -4.98
N LYS A 53 -8.87 0.17 -5.98
CA LYS A 53 -9.25 -0.70 -7.12
C LYS A 53 -8.10 -0.99 -8.10
N GLU A 54 -7.07 -0.15 -8.11
CA GLU A 54 -5.94 -0.21 -9.06
C GLU A 54 -4.68 -0.83 -8.45
N ILE A 55 -4.66 -0.99 -7.12
CA ILE A 55 -3.50 -1.50 -6.40
C ILE A 55 -3.84 -2.75 -5.60
N SER A 56 -3.03 -3.78 -5.78
CA SER A 56 -3.13 -5.04 -5.07
C SER A 56 -1.97 -5.19 -4.10
N PHE A 57 -2.30 -5.57 -2.87
CA PHE A 57 -1.31 -5.92 -1.88
C PHE A 57 -0.83 -7.36 -2.12
N VAL A 58 0.47 -7.53 -2.40
CA VAL A 58 1.06 -8.85 -2.60
C VAL A 58 1.51 -9.37 -1.24
N HIS A 59 0.60 -10.05 -0.53
CA HIS A 59 0.99 -10.80 0.67
C HIS A 59 1.54 -12.15 0.21
N ASN A 60 2.84 -12.37 0.35
CA ASN A 60 3.42 -13.69 0.14
C ASN A 60 3.10 -14.56 1.37
N GLY A 61 1.85 -15.01 1.46
CA GLY A 61 1.40 -15.97 2.46
C GLY A 61 1.55 -17.37 1.89
N HIS A 62 2.47 -18.14 2.47
CA HIS A 62 2.54 -19.60 2.34
C HIS A 62 1.55 -20.22 3.33
#